data_AF-A0A8K0CGU0-F1
#
_entry.id   AF-A0A8K0CGU0-F1
#
_cell.length_a   1.000
_cell.length_b   1.000
_cell.length_c   1.000
_cell.angle_alpha   90.00
_cell.angle_beta   90.00
_cell.angle_gamma   90.00
#
_symmetry.space_group_name_H-M   'P 1'
#
loop_
_entity.id
_entity.type
_entity.pdbx_description
1 polymer ?
#
loop_
_entity_poly.entity_id
_entity_poly.type
_entity_poly.pdbx_seq_one_letter_code
_entity_poly.pdbx_strand_id
1 'polypeptide(L)' 'MSASKYQQCHEELGDVIHDTAWRLMKEAATEEAALARQLGEVTKDNHPYIIVVADDAWSKGSSGV' A
#
# COMPACT_ATOMS: atom_id res chain seq x y z
N MET A 1 -36.35 6.52 -4.91
CA MET A 1 -35.10 5.87 -5.35
C MET A 1 -34.04 6.92 -5.66
N SER A 2 -33.44 7.53 -4.62
CA SER A 2 -32.31 8.47 -4.76
C SER A 2 -31.01 7.94 -4.16
N ALA A 3 -31.10 6.96 -3.25
CA ALA A 3 -29.95 6.35 -2.60
C ALA A 3 -29.03 5.55 -3.56
N SER A 4 -29.54 5.01 -4.67
CA SER A 4 -28.72 4.12 -5.52
C SER A 4 -27.69 4.87 -6.36
N LYS A 5 -28.00 6.07 -6.87
CA LYS A 5 -27.02 6.86 -7.64
C LYS A 5 -25.93 7.44 -6.75
N TYR A 6 -26.30 7.92 -5.56
CA TYR A 6 -25.33 8.40 -4.58
C TYR A 6 -24.37 7.28 -4.16
N GLN A 7 -24.91 6.11 -3.82
CA GLN A 7 -24.12 4.95 -3.42
C GLN A 7 -23.16 4.52 -4.54
N GLN A 8 -23.66 4.43 -5.78
CA GLN A 8 -22.84 4.06 -6.93
C GLN A 8 -21.69 5.05 -7.15
N CYS A 9 -21.95 6.36 -7.15
CA CYS A 9 -20.88 7.35 -7.31
C CYS A 9 -19.88 7.33 -6.14
N HIS A 10 -20.33 7.02 -4.93
CA HIS A 10 -19.46 6.91 -3.76
C HIS A 10 -18.57 5.65 -3.83
N GLU A 11 -19.09 4.54 -4.33
CA GLU A 11 -18.33 3.32 -4.57
C GLU A 11 -17.28 3.55 -5.67
N GLU A 12 -17.68 4.11 -6.81
CA GLU A 12 -16.76 4.46 -7.90
C GLU A 12 -15.64 5.41 -7.44
N LEU A 13 -15.96 6.40 -6.62
CA LEU A 13 -14.96 7.30 -6.03
C LEU A 13 -14.03 6.56 -5.06
N GLY A 14 -14.58 5.67 -4.24
CA GLY A 14 -13.82 4.83 -3.32
C GLY A 14 -12.79 3.97 -4.05
N ASP A 15 -13.21 3.33 -5.14
CA ASP A 15 -12.35 2.49 -5.97
C ASP A 15 -11.21 3.31 -6.60
N VAL A 16 -11.52 4.49 -7.16
CA VAL A 16 -10.50 5.37 -7.76
C VAL A 16 -9.48 5.84 -6.71
N ILE A 17 -9.93 6.20 -5.51
CA ILE A 17 -9.04 6.61 -4.42
C ILE A 17 -8.15 5.44 -4.00
N HIS A 18 -8.74 4.25 -3.80
CA HIS A 18 -8.02 3.06 -3.42
C HIS A 18 -6.94 2.70 -4.45
N ASP A 19 -7.33 2.59 -5.72
CA ASP A 19 -6.43 2.23 -6.81
C ASP A 19 -5.28 3.23 -6.97
N THR A 20 -5.59 4.52 -6.87
CA THR A 20 -4.58 5.58 -6.97
C THR A 20 -3.60 5.53 -5.81
N ALA A 21 -4.12 5.42 -4.58
CA ALA A 21 -3.29 5.33 -3.39
C ALA A 21 -2.40 4.08 -3.42
N TRP A 22 -2.96 2.93 -3.78
CA TRP A 22 -2.24 1.67 -3.87
C TRP A 22 -1.13 1.69 -4.92
N ARG A 23 -1.41 2.24 -6.11
CA ARG A 23 -0.41 2.41 -7.16
C ARG A 23 0.75 3.30 -6.69
N LEU A 24 0.45 4.46 -6.12
CA LEU A 24 1.48 5.39 -5.66
C LEU A 24 2.32 4.81 -4.52
N MET A 25 1.69 4.09 -3.58
CA MET A 25 2.43 3.42 -2.51
C MET A 25 3.39 2.36 -3.08
N LYS A 26 2.96 1.59 -4.08
CA LYS A 26 3.83 0.60 -4.75
C LYS A 26 5.00 1.27 -5.46
N GLU A 27 4.74 2.33 -6.22
CA GLU A 27 5.79 3.09 -6.92
C GLU A 27 6.80 3.65 -5.91
N ALA A 28 6.34 4.32 -4.85
CA ALA A 28 7.19 4.83 -3.78
C ALA A 28 8.01 3.72 -3.11
N ALA A 29 7.39 2.58 -2.79
CA ALA A 29 8.09 1.44 -2.20
C ALA A 29 9.19 0.89 -3.11
N THR A 30 8.98 0.86 -4.43
CA THR A 30 10.02 0.44 -5.37
C THR A 30 11.19 1.42 -5.44
N GLU A 31 10.90 2.72 -5.41
CA GLU A 31 11.92 3.78 -5.41
C GLU A 31 12.73 3.77 -4.12
N GLU A 32 12.07 3.72 -2.95
CA GLU A 32 12.74 3.63 -1.65
C GLU A 32 13.60 2.37 -1.56
N ALA A 33 13.12 1.23 -2.06
CA ALA A 33 13.89 -0.01 -2.09
C ALA A 33 15.16 0.10 -2.93
N ALA A 34 15.09 0.81 -4.06
CA ALA A 34 16.25 1.07 -4.92
C ALA A 34 17.25 1.99 -4.22
N LEU A 35 16.77 3.07 -3.57
CA LEU A 35 17.60 4.02 -2.84
C LEU A 35 18.31 3.36 -1.64
N ALA A 36 17.58 2.59 -0.83
CA ALA A 36 18.15 1.87 0.30
C ALA A 36 19.26 0.89 -0.12
N ARG A 37 19.09 0.20 -1.26
CA ARG A 37 20.15 -0.64 -1.84
C ARG A 37 21.36 0.17 -2.30
N GLN A 38 21.15 1.33 -2.90
CA GLN A 38 22.25 2.21 -3.33
C GLN A 38 23.04 2.76 -2.14
N LEU A 39 22.37 3.07 -1.02
CA LEU A 39 22.99 3.58 0.19
C LEU A 39 23.59 2.49 1.09
N GLY A 40 23.37 1.21 0.76
CA GLY A 40 23.77 0.09 1.62
C GLY A 40 22.93 -0.04 2.88
N GLU A 41 21.77 0.63 2.94
CA GLU A 41 20.78 0.56 4.01
C GLU A 41 19.91 -0.70 3.86
N VAL A 42 20.58 -1.84 3.83
CA VAL A 42 19.98 -3.17 3.65
C VAL A 42 20.29 -4.06 4.85
N THR A 43 19.37 -4.97 5.13
CA THR A 43 19.54 -6.04 6.13
C THR A 43 20.65 -7.01 5.69
N LYS A 44 21.05 -7.92 6.59
CA LYS A 44 22.02 -9.00 6.28
C LYS A 44 21.59 -9.89 5.10
N ASP A 45 20.30 -9.92 4.80
CA ASP A 45 19.70 -10.68 3.71
C ASP A 45 19.43 -9.81 2.46
N ASN A 46 20.05 -8.63 2.34
CA ASN A 46 19.87 -7.67 1.24
C ASN A 46 18.44 -7.10 1.07
N HIS A 47 17.60 -7.21 2.08
CA HIS A 47 16.28 -6.55 2.09
C HIS A 47 16.45 -5.09 2.51
N PRO A 48 15.89 -4.11 1.75
CA PRO A 48 15.96 -2.70 2.11
C PRO A 48 15.16 -2.42 3.39
N TYR A 49 15.68 -1.54 4.26
CA TYR A 49 14.99 -1.08 5.47
C TYR A 49 13.95 0.00 5.15
N ILE A 50 12.99 -0.33 4.28
CA ILE A 50 11.90 0.58 3.92
C ILE A 50 10.61 0.18 4.62
N ILE A 51 9.66 1.11 4.66
CA ILE A 51 8.31 0.83 5.15
C ILE A 51 7.67 -0.11 4.12
N VAL A 52 7.63 -1.40 4.44
CA VAL A 52 6.93 -2.39 3.62
C VAL A 52 5.49 -1.90 3.51
N VAL A 53 5.05 -1.51 2.32
CA VAL A 53 3.63 -1.37 2.00
C VAL A 53 3.05 -2.75 2.25
N ALA A 54 2.46 -2.91 3.43
CA ALA A 54 2.01 -4.17 3.94
C ALA A 54 1.05 -4.75 2.90
N ASP A 55 1.47 -5.87 2.32
CA ASP A 55 0.71 -6.69 1.39
C ASP A 55 -0.49 -7.25 2.16
N ASP A 56 -1.51 -6.42 2.39
CA ASP A 56 -2.74 -6.67 3.17
C ASP A 56 -2.49 -7.20 4.62
N ALA A 57 -1.23 -7.30 5.05
CA ALA A 57 -0.80 -8.03 6.23
C ALA A 57 -1.01 -7.24 7.53
N TRP A 58 -1.30 -5.94 7.45
CA TRP A 58 -1.69 -5.16 8.62
C TRP A 58 -2.99 -5.70 9.24
N SER A 59 -3.85 -6.34 8.45
CA SER A 59 -5.06 -7.03 8.94
C SER A 59 -4.77 -8.37 9.64
N LYS A 60 -3.59 -8.97 9.44
CA LYS A 60 -3.23 -10.27 10.04
C LYS A 60 -2.51 -10.17 11.39
N GLY A 61 -2.36 -8.95 11.92
CA GLY A 61 -1.71 -8.68 13.20
C GLY A 61 -2.61 -8.72 14.45
N SER A 62 -3.89 -9.10 14.38
CA SER A 62 -4.79 -9.07 15.56
C SER A 62 -5.70 -10.28 15.76
N SER A 63 -5.39 -11.45 15.20
CA SER A 63 -6.07 -12.70 15.57
C SER A 63 -5.06 -13.80 15.87
N GLY A 64 -4.38 -13.61 16.99
CA GLY A 64 -3.45 -14.57 17.59
C GLY A 64 -3.55 -14.51 19.12
N VAL A 65 -4.78 -14.61 19.64
CA VAL A 65 -5.10 -15.07 21.00
C VAL A 65 -6.37 -15.90 20.90
#